data_AF-A0A9E1JK92-F1
#
_entry.id   AF-A0A9E1JK92-F1
#
_cell.length_a   1.000
_cell.length_b   1.000
_cell.length_c   1.000
_cell.angle_alpha   90.00
_cell.angle_beta   90.00
_cell.angle_gamma   90.00
#
_symmetry.space_group_name_H-M   'P 1'
#
loop_
_entity.id
_entity.type
_entity.pdbx_description
1 polymer ?
#
loop_
_entity_poly.entity_id
_entity_poly.type
_entity_poly.pdbx_seq_one_letter_code
_entity_poly.pdbx_strand_id
1 'polypeptide(L)'
;MTIIQAKIADVDDLQARRNSAAENLLRQDLSAIESIEATIEIIDVGIGKEPEYLTVGKTPLERVHKLLSKLDSIRVSKDKGSMLSKAMDGRFHKYVEPVESIFKNLPKPLKWQSFLVHDLILLTDIPSNVQKASVKHDLNKAKI
;
A
#
# COMPACT_ATOMS: atom_id res chain seq x y z
N MET A 1 -22.43 23.51 -29.12
CA MET A 1 -21.07 22.93 -29.25
C MET A 1 -20.36 23.19 -27.94
N THR A 2 -20.05 22.16 -27.17
CA THR A 2 -19.45 22.29 -25.84
C THR A 2 -17.94 22.15 -25.98
N ILE A 3 -17.18 23.19 -25.61
CA ILE A 3 -15.72 23.15 -25.60
C ILE A 3 -15.29 22.80 -24.16
N ILE A 4 -14.57 21.70 -23.99
CA ILE A 4 -14.02 21.27 -22.71
C ILE A 4 -12.55 21.67 -22.66
N GLN A 5 -12.15 22.38 -21.61
CA GLN A 5 -10.74 22.68 -21.36
C GLN A 5 -10.04 21.41 -20.85
N ALA A 6 -8.90 21.06 -21.47
CA ALA A 6 -8.15 19.87 -21.11
C ALA A 6 -6.66 20.20 -20.97
N LYS A 7 -5.96 19.47 -20.10
CA LYS A 7 -4.51 19.52 -19.94
C LYS A 7 -3.92 18.18 -20.39
N ILE A 8 -3.00 18.21 -21.35
CA ILE A 8 -2.22 17.03 -21.73
C ILE A 8 -1.02 16.95 -20.79
N ALA A 9 -0.83 15.79 -20.17
CA ALA A 9 0.33 15.49 -19.32
C ALA A 9 1.13 14.35 -19.95
N ASP A 10 2.46 14.49 -19.95
CA ASP A 10 3.37 13.42 -20.35
C ASP A 10 3.69 12.58 -19.11
N VAL A 11 3.13 11.38 -19.04
CA VAL A 11 3.24 10.46 -17.90
C VAL A 11 3.46 9.04 -18.38
N ASP A 12 4.35 8.31 -17.72
CA ASP A 12 4.52 6.87 -17.96
C ASP A 12 3.38 6.04 -17.33
N ASP A 13 3.29 4.76 -17.68
CA ASP A 13 2.23 3.86 -17.20
C ASP A 13 2.17 3.75 -15.67
N LEU A 14 3.32 3.78 -14.98
CA LEU A 14 3.38 3.71 -13.52
C LEU A 14 2.87 5.02 -12.90
N GLN A 15 3.25 6.16 -13.47
CA GLN A 15 2.76 7.46 -13.04
C GLN A 15 1.26 7.58 -13.26
N ALA A 16 0.74 7.12 -14.40
CA ALA A 16 -0.68 7.09 -14.70
C ALA A 16 -1.45 6.23 -13.68
N ARG A 17 -0.97 5.01 -13.37
CA ARG A 17 -1.56 4.13 -12.35
C ARG A 17 -1.55 4.78 -10.97
N ARG A 18 -0.43 5.38 -10.57
CA ARG A 18 -0.31 6.07 -9.27
C ARG A 18 -1.29 7.24 -9.17
N ASN A 19 -1.41 8.06 -10.21
CA ASN A 19 -2.32 9.19 -10.24
C ASN A 19 -3.77 8.72 -10.13
N SER A 20 -4.15 7.70 -10.90
CA SER A 20 -5.49 7.10 -10.82
C SER A 20 -5.81 6.56 -9.43
N ALA A 21 -4.88 5.84 -8.79
CA ALA A 21 -5.07 5.32 -7.44
C ALA A 21 -5.16 6.44 -6.39
N ALA A 22 -4.35 7.50 -6.51
CA ALA A 22 -4.37 8.65 -5.62
C ALA A 22 -5.67 9.47 -5.76
N GLU A 23 -6.15 9.68 -6.99
CA GLU A 23 -7.44 10.32 -7.28
C GLU A 23 -8.60 9.50 -6.72
N ASN A 24 -8.57 8.17 -6.88
CA ASN A 24 -9.55 7.29 -6.27
C ASN A 24 -9.58 7.42 -4.75
N LEU A 25 -8.41 7.45 -4.09
CA LEU A 25 -8.33 7.58 -2.62
C LEU A 25 -8.92 8.90 -2.08
N LEU A 26 -9.03 9.93 -2.93
CA LEU A 26 -9.62 11.22 -2.60
C LEU A 26 -11.16 11.24 -2.69
N ARG A 27 -11.79 10.23 -3.30
CA ARG A 27 -13.26 10.20 -3.36
C ARG A 27 -13.85 10.00 -1.96
N GLN A 28 -15.02 10.60 -1.74
CA GLN A 28 -15.70 10.56 -0.45
C GLN A 28 -16.50 9.27 -0.22
N ASP A 29 -16.77 8.52 -1.27
CA ASP A 29 -17.63 7.34 -1.29
C ASP A 29 -16.86 6.01 -1.32
N LEU A 30 -15.54 6.01 -1.07
CA LEU A 30 -14.80 4.76 -0.95
C LEU A 30 -15.15 4.04 0.34
N SER A 31 -15.49 2.76 0.21
CA SER A 31 -15.55 1.85 1.34
C SER A 31 -14.16 1.69 1.99
N ALA A 32 -14.16 1.12 3.19
CA ALA A 32 -12.92 0.81 3.90
C ALA A 32 -12.01 -0.14 3.10
N ILE A 33 -12.59 -1.15 2.44
CA ILE A 33 -11.87 -2.14 1.63
C ILE A 33 -11.25 -1.49 0.40
N GLU A 34 -12.01 -0.72 -0.37
CA GLU A 34 -11.50 -0.03 -1.56
C GLU A 34 -10.38 0.96 -1.22
N SER A 35 -10.47 1.62 -0.06
CA SER A 35 -9.42 2.53 0.42
C SER A 35 -8.09 1.80 0.67
N ILE A 36 -8.16 0.57 1.18
CA ILE A 36 -7.00 -0.27 1.47
C ILE A 36 -6.40 -0.78 0.15
N GLU A 37 -7.23 -1.23 -0.79
CA GLU A 37 -6.80 -1.66 -2.13
C GLU A 37 -6.10 -0.52 -2.89
N ALA A 38 -6.67 0.69 -2.88
CA ALA A 38 -6.04 1.86 -3.49
C ALA A 38 -4.69 2.20 -2.83
N THR A 39 -4.60 2.06 -1.50
CA THR A 39 -3.33 2.27 -0.78
C THR A 39 -2.27 1.23 -1.17
N ILE A 40 -2.66 -0.06 -1.30
CA ILE A 40 -1.77 -1.13 -1.79
C ILE A 40 -1.25 -0.78 -3.18
N GLU A 41 -2.13 -0.35 -4.09
CA GLU A 41 -1.75 -0.02 -5.47
C GLU A 41 -0.72 1.12 -5.52
N ILE A 42 -0.91 2.18 -4.70
CA ILE A 42 0.05 3.29 -4.61
C ILE A 42 1.43 2.80 -4.12
N ILE A 43 1.46 1.92 -3.12
CA ILE A 43 2.71 1.36 -2.59
C ILE A 43 3.37 0.45 -3.62
N ASP A 44 2.60 -0.43 -4.25
CA ASP A 44 3.10 -1.40 -5.23
C ASP A 44 3.73 -0.70 -6.43
N VAL A 45 3.07 0.35 -6.94
CA VAL A 45 3.62 1.19 -8.01
C VAL A 45 4.83 1.99 -7.54
N GLY A 46 4.79 2.53 -6.32
CA GLY A 46 5.88 3.33 -5.75
C GLY A 46 7.18 2.54 -5.56
N ILE A 47 7.08 1.25 -5.20
CA ILE A 47 8.23 0.35 -5.03
C ILE A 47 8.51 -0.47 -6.31
N GLY A 48 7.55 -0.58 -7.22
CA GLY A 48 7.53 -1.48 -8.38
C GLY A 48 8.66 -1.29 -9.40
N LYS A 49 9.51 -0.28 -9.25
CA LYS A 49 10.74 -0.11 -10.04
C LYS A 49 11.89 -1.00 -9.56
N GLU A 50 11.78 -1.58 -8.36
CA GLU A 50 12.80 -2.46 -7.77
C GLU A 50 12.60 -3.93 -8.23
N PRO A 51 13.52 -4.51 -9.03
CA PRO A 51 13.34 -5.86 -9.56
C PRO A 51 13.19 -6.93 -8.46
N GLU A 52 13.97 -6.79 -7.38
CA GLU A 52 13.88 -7.69 -6.22
C GLU A 52 12.48 -7.68 -5.60
N TYR A 53 11.81 -6.53 -5.55
CA TYR A 53 10.46 -6.41 -4.99
C TYR A 53 9.43 -7.16 -5.84
N LEU A 54 9.54 -7.09 -7.17
CA LEU A 54 8.63 -7.78 -8.08
C LEU A 54 8.67 -9.31 -7.91
N THR A 55 9.78 -9.87 -7.41
CA THR A 55 9.91 -11.31 -7.15
C THR A 55 9.24 -11.77 -5.85
N VAL A 56 8.86 -10.84 -4.97
CA VAL A 56 8.37 -11.16 -3.62
C VAL A 56 6.99 -11.83 -3.64
N GLY A 57 6.16 -11.55 -4.64
CA GLY A 57 4.78 -12.03 -4.72
C GLY A 57 4.15 -11.82 -6.10
N LYS A 58 3.08 -12.57 -6.39
CA LYS A 58 2.41 -12.56 -7.70
C LYS A 58 1.46 -11.36 -7.85
N THR A 59 0.83 -10.95 -6.76
CA THR A 59 -0.14 -9.84 -6.74
C THR A 59 0.41 -8.63 -5.97
N PRO A 60 -0.10 -7.41 -6.23
CA PRO A 60 0.23 -6.24 -5.41
C PRO A 60 0.03 -6.46 -3.92
N LEU A 61 -1.11 -7.06 -3.52
CA LEU A 61 -1.41 -7.42 -2.14
C LEU A 61 -0.32 -8.32 -1.53
N GLU A 62 0.06 -9.40 -2.22
CA GLU A 62 1.09 -10.32 -1.75
C GLU A 62 2.45 -9.63 -1.59
N ARG A 63 2.85 -8.81 -2.57
CA ARG A 63 4.14 -8.10 -2.54
C ARG A 63 4.20 -7.08 -1.43
N VAL A 64 3.18 -6.23 -1.30
CA VAL A 64 3.09 -5.21 -0.25
C VAL A 64 3.05 -5.87 1.13
N HIS A 65 2.21 -6.89 1.32
CA HIS A 65 2.12 -7.59 2.61
C HIS A 65 3.47 -8.20 3.01
N LYS A 66 4.12 -8.96 2.13
CA LYS A 66 5.42 -9.57 2.42
C LYS A 66 6.52 -8.52 2.66
N LEU A 67 6.52 -7.41 1.90
CA LEU A 67 7.46 -6.32 2.11
C LEU A 67 7.31 -5.71 3.51
N LEU A 68 6.09 -5.30 3.88
CA LEU A 68 5.82 -4.66 5.16
C LEU A 68 6.07 -5.61 6.34
N SER A 69 5.65 -6.87 6.23
CA SER A 69 5.91 -7.88 7.27
C SER A 69 7.39 -8.14 7.48
N LYS A 70 8.20 -8.12 6.41
CA LYS A 70 9.66 -8.25 6.51
C LYS A 70 10.31 -7.03 7.16
N LEU A 71 9.86 -5.83 6.82
CA LEU A 71 10.32 -4.60 7.46
C LEU A 71 9.99 -4.60 8.96
N ASP A 72 8.77 -4.99 9.32
CA ASP A 72 8.35 -5.08 10.73
C ASP A 72 9.15 -6.12 11.51
N SER A 73 9.38 -7.30 10.93
CA SER A 73 10.20 -8.35 11.53
C SER A 73 11.64 -7.90 11.82
N ILE A 74 12.26 -7.19 10.87
CA ILE A 74 13.62 -6.65 11.04
C ILE A 74 13.64 -5.58 12.14
N ARG A 75 12.65 -4.68 12.16
CA ARG A 75 12.51 -3.65 13.20
C ARG A 75 12.39 -4.28 14.59
N VAL A 76 11.44 -5.20 14.78
CA VAL A 76 11.22 -5.91 16.04
C VAL A 76 12.47 -6.66 16.51
N SER A 77 13.23 -7.25 15.57
CA SER A 77 14.48 -7.93 15.89
C SER A 77 15.56 -6.96 16.40
N LYS A 78 15.65 -5.77 15.77
CA LYS A 78 16.56 -4.69 16.20
C LYS A 78 16.18 -4.13 17.57
N ASP A 79 14.88 -3.91 17.80
CA ASP A 79 14.34 -3.43 19.08
C ASP A 79 14.65 -4.41 20.24
N LYS A 80 14.71 -5.71 19.95
CA LYS A 80 15.09 -6.77 20.90
C LYS A 80 16.60 -6.93 21.09
N GLY A 81 17.42 -6.08 20.48
CA GLY A 81 18.89 -6.14 20.59
C GLY A 81 19.54 -7.24 19.76
N SER A 82 18.83 -7.85 18.81
CA SER A 82 19.42 -8.85 17.92
C SER A 82 20.38 -8.21 16.93
N MET A 83 21.56 -8.80 16.78
CA MET A 83 22.52 -8.38 15.75
C MET A 83 22.01 -8.82 14.38
N LEU A 84 21.67 -7.85 13.52
CA LEU A 84 21.29 -8.11 12.13
C LEU A 84 22.55 -8.30 11.29
N SER A 85 22.47 -9.18 10.29
CA SER A 85 23.51 -9.23 9.27
C SER A 85 23.56 -7.89 8.51
N LYS A 86 24.76 -7.43 8.14
CA LYS A 86 24.94 -6.19 7.34
C LYS A 86 24.07 -6.17 6.08
N ALA A 87 23.86 -7.33 5.45
CA ALA A 87 23.01 -7.48 4.28
C ALA A 87 21.50 -7.29 4.58
N MET A 88 21.02 -7.69 5.76
CA MET A 88 19.64 -7.45 6.17
C MET A 88 19.41 -5.98 6.54
N ASP A 89 20.34 -5.37 7.25
CA ASP A 89 20.28 -3.96 7.64
C ASP A 89 20.29 -3.04 6.39
N GLY A 90 21.18 -3.32 5.43
CA GLY A 90 21.20 -2.60 4.15
C GLY A 90 19.89 -2.72 3.36
N ARG A 91 19.29 -3.92 3.32
CA ARG A 91 17.97 -4.11 2.68
C ARG A 91 16.84 -3.42 3.42
N PHE A 92 16.88 -3.39 4.74
CA PHE A 92 15.91 -2.64 5.53
C PHE A 92 15.95 -1.15 5.18
N HIS A 93 17.15 -0.56 5.21
CA HIS A 93 17.35 0.84 4.85
C HIS A 93 16.92 1.15 3.41
N LYS A 94 17.22 0.25 2.46
CA LYS A 94 16.80 0.38 1.06
C LYS A 94 15.30 0.60 0.89
N TYR A 95 14.47 -0.08 1.68
CA TYR A 95 13.00 -0.05 1.50
C TYR A 95 12.26 0.82 2.53
N VAL A 96 12.79 0.99 3.74
CA VAL A 96 12.08 1.72 4.81
C VAL A 96 11.85 3.19 4.45
N GLU A 97 12.86 3.86 3.89
CA GLU A 97 12.75 5.27 3.49
C GLU A 97 11.74 5.48 2.35
N PRO A 98 11.80 4.71 1.24
CA PRO A 98 10.76 4.77 0.22
C PRO A 98 9.36 4.48 0.74
N VAL A 99 9.19 3.43 1.56
CA VAL A 99 7.89 3.07 2.14
C VAL A 99 7.36 4.21 3.01
N GLU A 100 8.17 4.71 3.94
CA GLU A 100 7.75 5.84 4.78
C GLU A 100 7.42 7.10 3.96
N SER A 101 8.21 7.38 2.93
CA SER A 101 7.96 8.52 2.04
C SER A 101 6.63 8.37 1.30
N ILE A 102 6.32 7.18 0.78
CA ILE A 102 5.02 6.91 0.14
C ILE A 102 3.88 7.15 1.13
N PHE A 103 3.96 6.57 2.32
CA PHE A 103 2.93 6.67 3.36
C PHE A 103 2.71 8.09 3.88
N LYS A 104 3.78 8.90 4.02
CA LYS A 104 3.70 10.32 4.38
C LYS A 104 3.05 11.17 3.30
N ASN A 105 3.22 10.79 2.03
CA ASN A 105 2.71 11.51 0.86
C ASN A 105 1.39 10.96 0.32
N LEU A 106 0.72 10.05 1.06
CA LEU A 106 -0.64 9.64 0.72
C LEU A 106 -1.60 10.83 0.89
N PRO A 107 -2.66 10.92 0.06
CA PRO A 107 -3.74 11.91 0.25
C PRO A 107 -4.29 11.96 1.68
N LYS A 108 -4.37 10.79 2.32
CA LYS A 108 -4.60 10.64 3.76
C LYS A 108 -3.35 10.00 4.35
N PRO A 109 -2.46 10.76 5.02
CA PRO A 109 -1.23 10.23 5.58
C PRO A 109 -1.51 9.11 6.59
N LEU A 110 -0.77 8.00 6.47
CA LEU A 110 -0.89 6.84 7.33
C LEU A 110 0.48 6.41 7.83
N LYS A 111 0.51 5.65 8.93
CA LYS A 111 1.72 4.94 9.35
C LYS A 111 1.70 3.54 8.74
N TRP A 112 2.77 3.17 8.03
CA TRP A 112 2.86 1.85 7.39
C TRP A 112 2.68 0.68 8.36
N GLN A 113 3.13 0.84 9.60
CA GLN A 113 2.95 -0.14 10.68
C GLN A 113 1.48 -0.31 11.06
N SER A 114 0.77 0.81 11.22
CA SER A 114 -0.67 0.80 11.52
C SER A 114 -1.44 0.14 10.37
N PHE A 115 -1.06 0.45 9.13
CA PHE A 115 -1.66 -0.15 7.94
C PHE A 115 -1.44 -1.66 7.89
N LEU A 116 -0.22 -2.13 8.16
CA LEU A 116 0.08 -3.56 8.21
C LEU A 116 -0.78 -4.29 9.26
N VAL A 117 -0.88 -3.74 10.47
CA VAL A 117 -1.51 -4.43 11.60
C VAL A 117 -3.04 -4.35 11.57
N HIS A 118 -3.61 -3.23 11.13
CA HIS A 118 -5.04 -2.98 11.27
C HIS A 118 -5.81 -2.99 9.95
N ASP A 119 -5.14 -2.68 8.84
CA ASP A 119 -5.81 -2.52 7.55
C ASP A 119 -5.60 -3.74 6.65
N LEU A 120 -4.36 -4.21 6.49
CA LEU A 120 -4.07 -5.35 5.62
C LEU A 120 -4.78 -6.63 6.05
N ILE A 121 -4.99 -6.83 7.35
CA ILE A 121 -5.72 -7.98 7.89
C ILE A 121 -7.15 -8.09 7.32
N LEU A 122 -7.76 -6.96 6.93
CA LEU A 122 -9.10 -6.94 6.34
C LEU A 122 -9.14 -7.55 4.94
N LEU A 123 -7.98 -7.66 4.28
CA LEU A 123 -7.84 -8.28 2.96
C LEU A 123 -7.19 -9.67 3.01
N THR A 124 -6.38 -9.96 4.04
CA THR A 124 -5.66 -11.24 4.15
C THR A 124 -6.38 -12.27 4.99
N ASP A 125 -7.02 -11.85 6.09
CA ASP A 125 -7.51 -12.76 7.12
C ASP A 125 -9.04 -12.91 7.06
N ILE A 126 -9.72 -11.94 6.46
CA ILE A 126 -11.18 -11.93 6.32
C ILE A 126 -11.59 -12.66 5.04
N PRO A 127 -12.60 -13.56 5.07
CA PRO A 127 -13.09 -14.26 3.89
C PRO A 127 -13.60 -13.30 2.78
N SER A 128 -13.32 -13.62 1.52
CA SER A 128 -13.69 -12.77 0.36
C SER A 128 -15.19 -12.47 0.26
N ASN A 129 -16.07 -13.38 0.71
CA ASN A 129 -17.51 -13.12 0.75
C ASN A 129 -17.89 -12.03 1.77
N VAL A 130 -17.20 -11.96 2.90
CA VAL A 130 -17.37 -10.90 3.90
C VAL A 130 -16.84 -9.58 3.34
N GLN A 131 -15.66 -9.57 2.72
CA GLN A 131 -15.12 -8.37 2.07
C GLN A 131 -16.10 -7.78 1.03
N LYS A 132 -16.66 -8.63 0.16
CA LYS A 132 -17.65 -8.20 -0.85
C LYS A 132 -18.94 -7.67 -0.21
N ALA A 133 -19.41 -8.30 0.86
CA ALA A 133 -20.58 -7.81 1.60
C ALA A 133 -20.28 -6.46 2.25
N SER A 134 -19.09 -6.27 2.82
CA SER A 134 -18.64 -5.01 3.42
C SER A 134 -18.63 -3.87 2.41
N VAL A 135 -18.12 -4.09 1.20
CA VAL A 135 -18.19 -3.10 0.11
C VAL A 135 -19.66 -2.81 -0.24
N LYS A 136 -20.48 -3.84 -0.44
CA LYS A 136 -21.90 -3.68 -0.82
C LYS A 136 -22.72 -2.90 0.21
N HIS A 137 -22.40 -3.07 1.49
CA HIS A 137 -23.14 -2.46 2.60
C HIS A 137 -22.44 -1.22 3.20
N ASP A 138 -21.36 -0.75 2.56
CA ASP A 138 -20.53 0.38 3.01
C ASP A 138 -20.15 0.27 4.51
N LEU A 139 -19.67 -0.92 4.89
CA LEU A 139 -19.26 -1.17 6.26
C LEU A 139 -17.93 -0.48 6.55
N ASN A 140 -17.88 0.23 7.67
CA ASN A 140 -16.64 0.79 8.19
C ASN A 140 -15.79 -0.29 8.88
N LYS A 141 -14.50 0.00 9.11
CA LYS A 141 -13.53 -0.95 9.70
C LYS A 141 -13.95 -1.59 11.02
N ALA A 142 -14.78 -0.93 11.83
CA ALA A 142 -15.25 -1.45 13.12
C ALA A 142 -16.44 -2.41 12.99
N LYS A 143 -17.07 -2.46 11.81
CA LYS A 143 -18.24 -3.29 11.49
C LYS A 143 -17.92 -4.45 10.54
N ILE A 144 -16.68 -4.49 10.05
CA ILE A 144 -16.14 -5.58 9.23
C ILE A 144 -15.61 -6.64 10.18
#